data_AF-D7TDF9-F1
#
_entry.id   AF-D7TDF9-F1
#
_cell.length_a   1.000
_cell.length_b   1.000
_cell.length_c   1.000
_cell.angle_alpha   90.00
_cell.angle_beta   90.00
_cell.angle_gamma   90.00
#
_symmetry.space_group_name_H-M   'P 1'
#
loop_
_entity.id
_entity.type
_entity.pdbx_description
1 polymer ?
#
loop_
_entity_poly.entity_id
_entity_poly.type
_entity_poly.pdbx_seq_one_letter_code
_entity_poly.pdbx_strand_id
1 'polypeptide(L)'
;MEWLRPLVEKKTWDYCVVWKLGDDPSRFVEWMDCCCGGGYGLANVKVEREGQHLPPLCRDRYSQHPVRTRACEALAQFPSFMPLYSGYCFSLSLYI
;
A
#
# COMPACT_ATOMS: atom_id res chain seq x y z
N MET A 1 -5.22 -1.12 11.79
CA MET A 1 -5.59 -2.09 10.72
C MET A 1 -4.89 -3.43 10.90
N GLU A 2 -4.62 -3.86 12.14
CA GLU A 2 -3.97 -5.15 12.39
C GLU A 2 -4.82 -6.35 11.97
N TRP A 3 -6.14 -6.14 11.83
CA TRP A 3 -7.09 -7.14 11.34
C TRP A 3 -6.87 -7.54 9.87
N LEU A 4 -6.14 -6.75 9.08
CA LEU A 4 -5.75 -7.11 7.70
C LEU A 4 -4.55 -8.03 7.66
N ARG A 5 -3.72 -8.06 8.72
CA ARG A 5 -2.48 -8.81 8.76
C ARG A 5 -2.69 -10.30 8.46
N PRO A 6 -3.70 -10.99 9.01
CA PRO A 6 -3.93 -12.40 8.71
C PRO A 6 -4.20 -12.69 7.22
N LEU A 7 -4.65 -11.70 6.44
CA LEU A 7 -4.89 -11.87 5.00
C LEU A 7 -3.57 -11.89 4.22
N VAL A 8 -2.65 -11.02 4.61
CA VAL A 8 -1.35 -10.83 3.98
C VAL A 8 -0.33 -11.86 4.49
N GLU A 9 -0.36 -12.19 5.78
CA GLU A 9 0.48 -13.20 6.44
C GLU A 9 0.27 -14.60 5.88
N LYS A 10 -0.97 -14.94 5.52
CA LYS A 10 -1.30 -16.22 4.87
C LYS A 10 -0.75 -16.34 3.45
N LYS A 11 -0.01 -15.32 2.96
CA LYS A 11 0.52 -15.22 1.59
C LYS A 11 -0.54 -15.42 0.51
N THR A 12 -1.81 -15.22 0.87
CA THR A 12 -2.92 -15.31 -0.06
C THR A 12 -3.05 -14.03 -0.87
N TRP A 13 -2.57 -12.92 -0.30
CA TRP A 13 -2.57 -11.59 -0.90
C TRP A 13 -1.19 -10.95 -0.78
N ASP A 14 -0.71 -10.33 -1.86
CA ASP A 14 0.57 -9.60 -1.87
C ASP A 14 0.50 -8.28 -1.10
N TYR A 15 -0.66 -7.63 -1.10
CA TYR A 15 -0.98 -6.44 -0.33
C TYR A 15 -2.49 -6.28 -0.14
N CYS A 16 -2.89 -5.43 0.81
CA CYS A 16 -4.27 -5.01 1.02
C CYS A 16 -4.34 -3.49 1.15
N VAL A 17 -5.42 -2.89 0.66
CA VAL A 17 -5.69 -1.45 0.77
C VAL A 17 -7.10 -1.25 1.33
N VAL A 18 -7.24 -0.35 2.30
CA VAL A 18 -8.53 0.06 2.85
C VAL A 18 -8.91 1.40 2.26
N TRP A 19 -10.09 1.42 1.65
CA TRP A 19 -10.70 2.61 1.09
C TRP A 19 -11.93 2.98 1.90
N LYS A 20 -12.12 4.28 2.15
CA LYS A 20 -13.33 4.84 2.74
C LYS A 20 -14.09 5.61 1.67
N LEU A 21 -15.41 5.39 1.62
CA LEU A 21 -16.29 6.20 0.79
C LEU A 21 -16.40 7.62 1.38
N GLY A 22 -16.12 8.64 0.58
CA GLY A 22 -16.34 10.04 0.93
C GLY A 22 -17.82 10.40 0.91
N ASP A 23 -18.24 11.28 1.83
CA ASP A 23 -19.63 11.76 1.98
C ASP A 23 -20.03 12.87 0.98
N ASP A 24 -19.15 13.21 0.03
CA ASP A 24 -19.30 14.34 -0.89
C ASP A 24 -20.19 13.98 -2.12
N PRO A 25 -20.93 14.93 -2.74
CA PRO A 25 -21.79 14.63 -3.89
C PRO A 25 -21.03 14.12 -5.12
N SER A 26 -19.71 14.35 -5.20
CA SER A 26 -18.83 13.82 -6.24
C SER A 26 -18.48 12.32 -6.08
N ARG A 27 -18.83 11.70 -4.93
CA ARG A 27 -18.54 10.32 -4.52
C ARG A 27 -17.11 9.89 -4.88
N PHE A 28 -16.14 10.27 -4.06
CA PHE A 28 -14.78 9.73 -4.14
C PHE A 28 -14.56 8.63 -3.09
N VAL A 29 -13.56 7.79 -3.32
CA VAL A 29 -12.99 6.92 -2.29
C VAL A 29 -11.64 7.46 -1.85
N GLU A 30 -11.43 7.50 -0.54
CA GLU A 30 -10.22 7.94 0.11
C GLU A 30 -9.42 6.73 0.60
N TRP A 31 -8.12 6.73 0.32
CA TRP A 31 -7.20 5.76 0.88
C TRP A 31 -7.09 6.00 2.39
N MET A 32 -7.52 5.04 3.19
CA MET A 32 -7.38 5.11 4.64
C MET A 32 -6.08 4.47 5.11
N ASP A 33 -5.77 3.28 4.57
CA ASP A 33 -4.65 2.48 5.08
C ASP A 33 -4.26 1.36 4.13
N CYS A 34 -3.11 0.71 4.38
CA CYS A 34 -2.72 -0.51 3.67
C CYS A 34 -1.89 -1.46 4.53
N CYS A 35 -1.72 -2.68 4.01
CA CYS A 35 -0.78 -3.66 4.54
C CYS A 35 0.00 -4.29 3.37
N CYS A 36 1.31 -4.39 3.50
CA CYS A 36 2.21 -4.99 2.52
C CYS A 36 2.67 -6.38 2.99
N GLY A 37 2.67 -7.37 2.09
CA GLY A 37 3.22 -8.69 2.37
C GLY A 37 4.75 -8.74 2.46
N GLY A 38 5.42 -7.71 1.94
CA GLY A 38 6.87 -7.59 1.98
C GLY A 38 7.46 -7.32 3.36
N GLY A 39 6.64 -6.90 4.33
CA GLY A 39 7.09 -6.62 5.71
C GLY A 39 7.24 -7.86 6.59
N TYR A 40 6.61 -8.98 6.21
CA TYR A 40 6.62 -10.21 6.99
C TYR A 40 7.88 -11.04 6.69
N GLY A 41 8.79 -11.09 7.67
CA GLY A 41 10.03 -11.86 7.61
C GLY A 41 11.30 -11.09 7.94
N LEU A 42 11.19 -9.79 8.27
CA LEU A 42 12.36 -8.92 8.33
C LEU A 42 12.31 -7.85 9.43
N ALA A 43 11.61 -8.14 10.54
CA ALA A 43 11.63 -7.30 11.75
C ALA A 43 13.03 -7.02 12.32
N ASN A 44 14.11 -7.62 11.77
CA ASN A 44 15.46 -7.57 12.33
C ASN A 44 16.60 -7.22 11.37
N VAL A 45 16.38 -6.85 10.10
CA VAL A 45 17.54 -6.37 9.29
C VAL A 45 17.73 -4.88 9.52
N LYS A 46 18.56 -4.61 10.52
CA LYS A 46 19.32 -3.37 10.70
C LYS A 46 19.82 -2.91 9.32
N VAL A 47 19.20 -1.86 8.78
CA VAL A 47 19.71 -1.19 7.59
C VAL A 47 21.07 -0.62 7.98
N GLU A 48 22.13 -1.28 7.51
CA GLU A 48 23.50 -0.79 7.67
C GLU A 48 23.60 0.56 6.95
N ARG A 49 23.99 1.57 7.74
CA ARG A 49 24.12 2.96 7.32
C ARG A 49 25.44 3.10 6.56
N GLU A 50 25.38 3.14 5.23
CA GLU A 50 26.48 3.70 4.44
C GLU A 50 25.95 4.57 3.29
N GLY A 51 25.86 5.88 3.56
CA GLY A 51 26.32 6.91 2.61
C GLY A 51 25.49 7.32 1.39
N GLN A 52 24.33 6.74 1.09
CA GLN A 52 23.58 7.08 -0.15
C GLN A 52 22.07 7.13 0.11
N HIS A 53 21.34 8.01 -0.60
CA HIS A 53 19.89 8.30 -0.46
C HIS A 53 19.10 7.19 0.27
N LEU A 54 18.46 7.56 1.39
CA LEU A 54 17.59 6.63 2.12
C LEU A 54 16.60 5.99 1.13
N PRO A 55 16.55 4.65 1.02
CA PRO A 55 15.64 4.00 0.10
C PRO A 55 14.20 4.39 0.47
N PRO A 56 13.32 4.57 -0.53
CA PRO A 56 11.93 4.94 -0.26
C PRO A 56 11.30 3.91 0.69
N LEU A 57 10.56 4.40 1.68
CA LEU A 57 9.85 3.55 2.63
C LEU A 57 8.53 3.08 2.04
N CYS A 58 8.12 1.87 2.38
CA CYS A 58 6.81 1.34 2.01
C CYS A 58 5.70 2.20 2.63
N ARG A 59 4.59 2.32 1.91
CA ARG A 59 3.38 3.04 2.38
C ARG A 59 2.67 2.32 3.54
N ASP A 60 3.05 1.09 3.85
CA ASP A 60 2.56 0.35 5.01
C ASP A 60 2.95 1.07 6.31
N ARG A 61 1.93 1.55 7.05
CA ARG A 61 2.12 2.28 8.31
C ARG A 61 2.46 1.37 9.49
N TYR A 62 2.12 0.08 9.42
CA TYR A 62 2.30 -0.86 10.53
C TYR A 62 3.57 -1.69 10.39
N SER A 63 4.04 -1.92 9.16
CA SER A 63 5.32 -2.54 8.87
C SER A 63 6.18 -1.57 8.06
N GLN A 64 6.90 -0.68 8.75
CA GLN A 64 7.83 0.21 8.08
C GLN A 64 9.04 -0.59 7.60
N HIS A 65 9.16 -0.74 6.29
CA HIS A 65 10.31 -1.36 5.64
C HIS A 65 10.67 -0.58 4.37
N PRO A 66 11.91 -0.70 3.87
CA PRO A 66 12.25 -0.18 2.56
C PRO A 66 11.39 -0.82 1.45
N VAL A 67 11.18 -0.09 0.35
CA VAL A 67 10.57 -0.62 -0.87
C VAL A 67 11.48 -1.72 -1.43
N ARG A 68 10.99 -2.96 -1.45
CA ARG A 68 11.79 -4.15 -1.86
C ARG A 68 11.02 -5.18 -2.68
N THR A 69 9.70 -5.04 -2.80
CA THR A 69 8.83 -5.99 -3.49
C THR A 69 7.93 -5.28 -4.49
N ARG A 70 7.42 -6.01 -5.49
CA ARG A 70 6.42 -5.48 -6.43
C ARG A 70 5.16 -4.97 -5.72
N ALA A 71 4.83 -5.53 -4.57
CA ALA A 71 3.74 -5.04 -3.72
C ALA A 71 4.04 -3.64 -3.17
N CYS A 72 5.29 -3.35 -2.78
CA CYS A 72 5.70 -2.02 -2.34
C CYS A 72 5.57 -0.99 -3.48
N GLU A 73 6.02 -1.39 -4.67
CA GLU A 73 5.98 -0.55 -5.88
C GLU A 73 4.53 -0.22 -6.27
N ALA A 74 3.65 -1.23 -6.29
CA ALA A 74 2.22 -1.03 -6.54
C ALA A 74 1.59 -0.10 -5.48
N LEU A 75 1.83 -0.33 -4.19
CA LEU A 75 1.33 0.51 -3.10
C LEU A 75 1.79 1.97 -3.20
N ALA A 76 3.00 2.21 -3.72
CA ALA A 76 3.53 3.55 -3.92
C ALA A 76 2.85 4.31 -5.07
N GLN A 77 2.30 3.61 -6.06
CA GLN A 77 1.67 4.20 -7.24
C GLN A 77 0.19 4.55 -7.03
N PHE A 78 -0.47 3.96 -6.03
CA PHE A 78 -1.88 4.24 -5.79
C PHE A 78 -2.14 5.70 -5.40
N PRO A 79 -3.18 6.33 -5.92
CA PRO A 79 -3.58 7.68 -5.49
C PRO A 79 -4.15 7.66 -4.06
N SER A 80 -4.12 8.80 -3.38
CA SER A 80 -4.77 8.96 -2.07
C SER A 80 -6.29 9.10 -2.17
N PHE A 81 -6.81 9.50 -3.33
CA PHE A 81 -8.24 9.69 -3.57
C PHE A 81 -8.58 9.26 -5.00
N MET A 82 -9.74 8.62 -5.20
CA MET A 82 -10.22 8.20 -6.52
C MET A 82 -11.71 8.55 -6.72
N PRO A 83 -12.12 9.16 -7.84
CA PRO A 83 -13.52 9.44 -8.13
C PRO A 83 -14.28 8.17 -8.58
N LEU A 84 -15.48 7.92 -8.05
CA LEU A 84 -16.27 6.70 -8.35
C LEU A 84 -16.98 6.72 -9.71
N TYR A 85 -17.31 7.91 -10.22
CA TYR A 85 -18.11 8.04 -11.45
C TYR A 85 -17.30 8.29 -12.72
N SER A 86 -15.96 8.27 -12.65
CA SER A 86 -15.21 8.09 -13.88
C SER A 86 -15.32 6.61 -14.23
N GLY A 87 -15.87 6.25 -15.40
CA GLY A 87 -15.86 4.87 -15.94
C GLY A 87 -14.45 4.26 -16.12
N TYR A 88 -13.44 4.91 -15.54
CA TYR A 88 -12.02 4.62 -15.52
C TYR A 88 -11.53 4.13 -14.14
N CYS A 89 -12.39 4.08 -13.12
CA CYS A 89 -11.98 3.76 -11.74
C CYS A 89 -11.33 2.36 -11.59
N PHE A 90 -11.72 1.37 -12.41
CA PHE A 90 -11.02 0.08 -12.53
C PHE A 90 -9.93 0.06 -13.60
N SER A 91 -9.97 0.99 -14.57
CA SER A 91 -9.05 1.02 -15.71
C SER A 91 -7.69 1.62 -15.35
N LEU A 92 -7.63 2.57 -14.42
CA LEU A 92 -6.37 3.21 -14.01
C LEU A 92 -5.46 2.27 -13.19
N SER A 93 -6.02 1.30 -12.45
CA SER A 93 -5.24 0.26 -11.76
C SER A 93 -4.73 -0.85 -12.68
N LEU A 94 -5.15 -0.90 -13.95
CA LEU A 94 -4.70 -1.90 -14.93
C LEU A 94 -3.67 -1.35 -15.93
N TYR A 95 -3.47 -0.03 -15.96
CA TYR A 95 -2.60 0.66 -16.91
C TYR A 95 -1.28 1.17 -16.30
N ILE A 96 -1.05 0.94 -15.01
CA ILE A 96 0.21 1.20 -14.31
C ILE A 96 0.73 -0.13 -13.76
#